data_AF-D2R6H4-F1
#
_entry.id   AF-D2R6H4-F1
#
_cell.length_a   1.000
_cell.length_b   1.000
_cell.length_c   1.000
_cell.angle_alpha   90.00
_cell.angle_beta   90.00
_cell.angle_gamma   90.00
#
_symmetry.space_group_name_H-M   'P 1'
#
loop_
_entity.id
_entity.type
_entity.pdbx_description
1 polymer ?
#
loop_
_entity_poly.entity_id
_entity_poly.type
_entity_poly.pdbx_seq_one_letter_code
_entity_poly.pdbx_strand_id
1 'polypeptide(L)'
;MRVLLLLVVTFFGVSIVSAFAGLCIFIALNKEGPPPAREQASTQSTNLEIAEWQREMRRTQQKNNAAIRAARRWSDSKLARHVRDYVLAGTSWDDDEEIYPVQVLLALGPRVHEPVLALVNDRSLYPQLVRERRYESWSDFPFERACQLLGETPPPSAVEGLIPFQNDPEPKIRNIAANTMAKIGTGSIVPYLRIALVDSDEQVARSAVNGLRVALERKNLAPHVQKMIVPDLKQLLRQGKWLGNVASLLTLLDPADSPQFFLSSEVLRADSPAIGEVLIEILGQKITVPPDQLQALIAGLETKTMEYPTDYALGNALRLVGRQQLPEAESFLRQRISHENVGVAYGAADGLLNLAGLEDFESKIWVYEDDASEPVLNQQQKLYQLVWDTDSAISDSGIFWYFQSSSGDRWREALASFETLGLKEHHAILSEAVALFGSDGPAADLETRTRQMKARFSEEGTEFEALDARYFETEESLKIHTTNYVLENVDAFR
;
A
#
# COMPACT_ATOMS: atom_id res chain seq x y z
N MET A 1 7.07 9.45 16.85
CA MET A 1 6.37 8.92 15.66
C MET A 1 7.19 9.06 14.36
N ARG A 2 8.48 8.71 14.37
CA ARG A 2 9.40 8.75 13.20
C ARG A 2 9.99 7.38 12.82
N VAL A 3 9.45 6.30 13.38
CA VAL A 3 9.96 4.93 13.16
C VAL A 3 8.92 4.03 12.46
N LEU A 4 7.66 4.44 12.34
CA LEU A 4 6.63 3.62 11.68
C LEU A 4 6.43 3.92 10.18
N LEU A 5 6.98 5.02 9.66
CA LEU A 5 6.84 5.39 8.23
C LEU A 5 7.91 4.74 7.31
N LEU A 6 8.88 4.01 7.86
CA LEU A 6 9.98 3.41 7.08
C LEU A 6 9.68 2.00 6.54
N LEU A 7 8.50 1.43 6.83
CA LEU A 7 8.17 0.04 6.48
C LEU A 7 7.28 -0.15 5.24
N VAL A 8 6.86 0.93 4.56
CA VAL A 8 6.00 0.83 3.35
C VAL A 8 6.75 1.13 2.04
N VAL A 9 8.00 1.60 2.08
CA VAL A 9 8.70 2.10 0.87
C VAL A 9 9.58 1.06 0.15
N THR A 10 9.66 -0.19 0.62
CA THR A 10 10.51 -1.21 -0.02
C THR A 10 9.79 -2.22 -0.90
N PHE A 11 8.66 -1.90 -1.54
CA PHE A 11 8.09 -2.80 -2.55
C PHE A 11 7.22 -2.04 -3.56
N PHE A 12 7.82 -1.40 -4.58
CA PHE A 12 7.23 -1.23 -5.92
C PHE A 12 8.28 -0.60 -6.84
N GLY A 13 9.07 -1.46 -7.48
CA GLY A 13 9.91 -1.04 -8.60
C GLY A 13 9.04 -0.53 -9.75
N VAL A 14 9.40 0.64 -10.30
CA VAL A 14 8.99 1.21 -11.59
C VAL A 14 7.76 2.15 -11.62
N SER A 15 7.15 2.57 -10.50
CA SER A 15 6.08 3.62 -10.54
C SER A 15 6.36 4.92 -9.77
N ILE A 16 7.48 5.02 -9.04
CA ILE A 16 7.64 6.08 -8.04
C ILE A 16 8.09 7.44 -8.64
N VAL A 17 8.74 7.47 -9.80
CA VAL A 17 9.18 8.74 -10.41
C VAL A 17 8.03 9.48 -11.12
N SER A 18 6.97 8.78 -11.53
CA SER A 18 5.80 9.40 -12.17
C SER A 18 4.72 9.84 -11.18
N ALA A 19 4.61 9.17 -10.02
CA ALA A 19 3.61 9.49 -9.01
C ALA A 19 3.96 10.74 -8.16
N PHE A 20 5.23 10.94 -7.83
CA PHE A 20 5.66 12.10 -7.03
C PHE A 20 5.49 13.43 -7.78
N ALA A 21 5.68 13.43 -9.10
CA ALA A 21 5.50 14.64 -9.88
C ALA A 21 4.03 14.90 -10.27
N GLY A 22 3.20 13.85 -10.34
CA GLY A 22 1.74 13.97 -10.49
C GLY A 22 1.08 14.63 -9.27
N LEU A 23 1.52 14.27 -8.06
CA LEU A 23 0.99 14.82 -6.80
C LEU A 23 1.33 16.31 -6.61
N CYS A 24 2.54 16.74 -6.98
CA CYS A 24 2.93 18.15 -6.94
C CYS A 24 2.19 19.02 -7.98
N ILE A 25 1.75 18.43 -9.11
CA ILE A 25 0.97 19.13 -10.15
C ILE A 25 -0.51 19.23 -9.77
N PHE A 26 -1.05 18.23 -9.09
CA PHE A 26 -2.45 18.24 -8.61
C PHE A 26 -2.69 19.34 -7.57
N ILE A 27 -1.73 19.57 -6.67
CA ILE A 27 -1.79 20.64 -5.66
C ILE A 27 -1.67 22.04 -6.28
N ALA A 28 -0.97 22.17 -7.42
CA ALA A 28 -0.78 23.46 -8.09
C ALA A 28 -1.96 23.92 -8.97
N LEU A 29 -2.80 22.99 -9.44
CA LEU A 29 -3.89 23.29 -10.38
C LEU A 29 -5.27 23.51 -9.73
N ASN A 30 -5.44 23.22 -8.43
CA ASN A 30 -6.74 23.28 -7.73
C ASN A 30 -6.96 24.52 -6.83
N LYS A 31 -6.20 25.60 -6.98
CA LYS A 31 -6.52 26.90 -6.34
C LYS A 31 -7.25 27.83 -7.31
N GLU A 32 -8.58 27.87 -7.23
CA GLU A 32 -9.39 28.89 -7.89
C GLU A 32 -9.33 30.24 -7.12
N GLY A 33 -8.72 31.24 -7.74
CA GLY A 33 -8.72 32.65 -7.30
C GLY A 33 -7.49 33.41 -7.81
N PRO A 34 -7.61 34.66 -8.33
CA PRO A 34 -6.45 35.40 -8.84
C PRO A 34 -5.52 35.83 -7.69
N PRO A 35 -4.19 35.61 -7.78
CA PRO A 35 -3.27 35.88 -6.67
C PRO A 35 -3.03 37.39 -6.45
N PRO A 36 -2.81 37.83 -5.19
CA PRO A 36 -2.53 39.23 -4.86
C PRO A 36 -1.20 39.71 -5.49
N ALA A 37 -1.15 40.98 -5.88
CA ALA A 37 -0.14 41.57 -6.78
C ALA A 37 1.34 41.51 -6.32
N ARG A 38 1.64 41.06 -5.11
CA ARG A 38 3.03 40.80 -4.64
C ARG A 38 3.43 39.33 -4.62
N GLU A 39 2.48 38.41 -4.74
CA GLU A 39 2.71 36.97 -4.88
C GLU A 39 2.86 36.54 -6.34
N GLN A 40 2.50 37.42 -7.29
CA GLN A 40 2.56 37.13 -8.73
C GLN A 40 3.98 36.87 -9.25
N ALA A 41 5.03 37.38 -8.61
CA ALA A 41 6.41 37.13 -9.05
C ALA A 41 6.96 35.77 -8.61
N SER A 42 6.65 35.31 -7.38
CA SER A 42 7.09 33.99 -6.89
C SER A 42 6.23 32.86 -7.45
N THR A 43 4.90 33.02 -7.48
CA THR A 43 4.00 32.05 -8.11
C THR A 43 4.17 31.98 -9.62
N GLN A 44 4.55 33.07 -10.32
CA GLN A 44 4.96 32.96 -11.72
C GLN A 44 6.23 32.12 -11.87
N SER A 45 7.25 32.29 -11.02
CA SER A 45 8.48 31.48 -11.06
C SER A 45 8.18 30.00 -10.86
N THR A 46 7.40 29.65 -9.83
CA THR A 46 7.06 28.24 -9.54
C THR A 46 6.13 27.64 -10.60
N ASN A 47 5.17 28.39 -11.13
CA ASN A 47 4.31 27.93 -12.22
C ASN A 47 5.07 27.83 -13.56
N LEU A 48 6.06 28.68 -13.79
CA LEU A 48 6.97 28.59 -14.93
C LEU A 48 7.85 27.34 -14.81
N GLU A 49 8.42 27.07 -13.63
CA GLU A 49 9.23 25.88 -13.35
C GLU A 49 8.41 24.59 -13.52
N ILE A 50 7.18 24.53 -13.00
CA ILE A 50 6.27 23.39 -13.21
C ILE A 50 5.91 23.25 -14.69
N ALA A 51 5.60 24.35 -15.39
CA ALA A 51 5.27 24.30 -16.82
C ALA A 51 6.49 23.91 -17.69
N GLU A 52 7.70 24.29 -17.28
CA GLU A 52 8.96 23.87 -17.89
C GLU A 52 9.20 22.38 -17.68
N TRP A 53 9.10 21.90 -16.44
CA TRP A 53 9.21 20.49 -16.10
C TRP A 53 8.18 19.64 -16.88
N GLN A 54 6.91 20.06 -16.93
CA GLN A 54 5.89 19.35 -17.71
C GLN A 54 6.19 19.37 -19.22
N ARG A 55 6.73 20.48 -19.74
CA ARG A 55 7.16 20.57 -21.14
C ARG A 55 8.32 19.62 -21.42
N GLU A 56 9.28 19.53 -20.52
CA GLU A 56 10.42 18.61 -20.58
C GLU A 56 9.94 17.15 -20.57
N MET A 57 9.11 16.76 -19.60
CA MET A 57 8.54 15.41 -19.54
C MET A 57 7.76 15.03 -20.80
N ARG A 58 6.96 15.96 -21.35
CA ARG A 58 6.27 15.75 -22.63
C ARG A 58 7.24 15.57 -23.79
N ARG A 59 8.33 16.34 -23.85
CA ARG A 59 9.38 16.20 -24.88
C ARG A 59 10.08 14.85 -24.78
N THR A 60 10.50 14.47 -23.57
CA THR A 60 11.10 13.17 -23.28
C THR A 60 10.18 12.02 -23.68
N GLN A 61 8.89 12.09 -23.33
CA GLN A 61 7.91 11.08 -23.75
C GLN A 61 7.73 11.03 -25.27
N GLN A 62 7.72 12.18 -25.96
CA GLN A 62 7.64 12.24 -27.43
C GLN A 62 8.86 11.62 -28.09
N LYS A 63 10.07 11.90 -27.57
CA LYS A 63 11.32 11.28 -28.02
C LYS A 63 11.30 9.77 -27.81
N ASN A 64 10.95 9.29 -26.62
CA ASN A 64 10.81 7.85 -26.33
C ASN A 64 9.80 7.18 -27.27
N ASN A 65 8.63 7.80 -27.49
CA ASN A 65 7.63 7.28 -28.41
C ASN A 65 8.13 7.23 -29.87
N ALA A 66 8.93 8.20 -30.30
CA ALA A 66 9.57 8.19 -31.62
C ALA A 66 10.63 7.09 -31.73
N ALA A 67 11.48 6.94 -30.70
CA ALA A 67 12.47 5.88 -30.61
C ALA A 67 11.83 4.49 -30.65
N ILE A 68 10.73 4.27 -29.92
CA ILE A 68 9.94 3.03 -29.96
C ILE A 68 9.44 2.73 -31.38
N ARG A 69 8.87 3.72 -32.08
CA ARG A 69 8.41 3.56 -33.47
C ARG A 69 9.54 3.18 -34.42
N ALA A 70 10.72 3.78 -34.25
CA ALA A 70 11.91 3.45 -35.04
C ALA A 70 12.43 2.05 -34.71
N ALA A 71 12.49 1.70 -33.43
CA ALA A 71 12.99 0.41 -32.94
C ALA A 71 12.14 -0.79 -33.37
N ARG A 72 10.84 -0.58 -33.57
CA ARG A 72 9.95 -1.58 -34.19
C ARG A 72 10.39 -2.01 -35.59
N ARG A 73 11.22 -1.22 -36.28
CA ARG A 73 11.75 -1.50 -37.62
C ARG A 73 13.22 -1.92 -37.63
N TRP A 74 13.87 -2.05 -36.48
CA TRP A 74 15.26 -2.53 -36.41
C TRP A 74 15.37 -3.96 -36.94
N SER A 75 16.47 -4.24 -37.63
CA SER A 75 16.87 -5.62 -37.95
C SER A 75 17.26 -6.37 -36.67
N ASP A 76 17.21 -7.70 -36.72
CA ASP A 76 17.52 -8.53 -35.55
C ASP A 76 18.96 -8.33 -35.07
N SER A 77 19.92 -8.15 -35.98
CA SER A 77 21.32 -7.84 -35.62
C SER A 77 21.47 -6.48 -34.92
N LYS A 78 20.68 -5.48 -35.34
CA LYS A 78 20.67 -4.17 -34.69
C LYS A 78 20.03 -4.26 -33.31
N LEU A 79 18.90 -4.95 -33.20
CA LEU A 79 18.23 -5.20 -31.93
C LEU A 79 19.14 -5.95 -30.95
N ALA A 80 19.81 -7.01 -31.41
CA ALA A 80 20.70 -7.82 -30.58
C ALA A 80 21.89 -7.02 -30.05
N ARG A 81 22.45 -6.12 -30.87
CA ARG A 81 23.50 -5.19 -30.43
C ARG A 81 22.98 -4.27 -29.33
N HIS A 82 21.84 -3.60 -29.55
CA HIS A 82 21.26 -2.74 -28.53
C HIS A 82 20.96 -3.52 -27.24
N VAL A 83 20.28 -4.67 -27.31
CA VAL A 83 20.06 -5.52 -26.12
C VAL A 83 21.38 -5.82 -25.40
N ARG A 84 22.44 -6.20 -26.12
CA ARG A 84 23.76 -6.45 -25.51
C ARG A 84 24.35 -5.21 -24.84
N ASP A 85 24.29 -4.06 -25.49
CA ASP A 85 24.84 -2.81 -24.96
C ASP A 85 24.09 -2.38 -23.70
N TYR A 86 22.76 -2.45 -23.70
CA TYR A 86 21.98 -2.16 -22.51
C TYR A 86 22.24 -3.15 -21.40
N VAL A 87 22.21 -4.46 -21.68
CA VAL A 87 22.40 -5.49 -20.64
C VAL A 87 23.82 -5.44 -20.08
N LEU A 88 24.86 -5.35 -20.91
CA LEU A 88 26.24 -5.45 -20.44
C LEU A 88 26.84 -4.10 -20.06
N ALA A 89 26.62 -3.03 -20.82
CA ALA A 89 27.28 -1.73 -20.59
C ALA A 89 26.44 -0.77 -19.73
N GLY A 90 25.10 -0.84 -19.81
CA GLY A 90 24.20 -0.01 -19.00
C GLY A 90 24.13 1.45 -19.48
N THR A 91 24.49 1.68 -20.74
CA THR A 91 24.56 3.00 -21.37
C THR A 91 23.36 3.24 -22.28
N SER A 92 23.04 4.52 -22.51
CA SER A 92 22.25 4.92 -23.67
C SER A 92 23.00 4.62 -24.96
N TRP A 93 22.28 4.27 -26.04
CA TRP A 93 22.87 4.02 -27.36
C TRP A 93 23.03 5.29 -28.21
N ASP A 94 22.48 6.39 -27.74
CA ASP A 94 22.70 7.73 -28.28
C ASP A 94 23.19 8.61 -27.12
N ASP A 95 24.10 9.55 -27.39
CA ASP A 95 24.56 10.59 -26.44
C ASP A 95 23.41 11.56 -26.03
N ASP A 96 22.16 11.25 -26.38
CA ASP A 96 20.95 11.99 -25.99
C ASP A 96 20.43 11.41 -24.67
N GLU A 97 20.77 12.09 -23.57
CA GLU A 97 20.36 11.75 -22.19
C GLU A 97 18.83 11.69 -21.99
N GLU A 98 18.03 12.14 -22.98
CA GLU A 98 16.57 12.15 -22.93
C GLU A 98 15.90 10.86 -23.46
N ILE A 99 16.63 9.85 -23.96
CA ILE A 99 16.05 8.57 -24.39
C ILE A 99 16.39 7.47 -23.39
N TYR A 100 15.36 6.83 -22.81
CA TYR A 100 15.54 5.73 -21.87
C TYR A 100 15.60 4.37 -22.60
N PRO A 101 16.79 3.73 -22.70
CA PRO A 101 16.98 2.50 -23.48
C PRO A 101 16.03 1.37 -23.07
N VAL A 102 15.83 1.23 -21.76
CA VAL A 102 14.95 0.24 -21.16
C VAL A 102 13.51 0.39 -21.63
N GLN A 103 12.97 1.61 -21.68
CA GLN A 103 11.60 1.85 -22.12
C GLN A 103 11.42 1.47 -23.59
N VAL A 104 12.41 1.79 -24.42
CA VAL A 104 12.40 1.44 -25.84
C VAL A 104 12.41 -0.08 -26.03
N LEU A 105 13.32 -0.81 -25.36
CA LEU A 105 13.42 -2.26 -25.49
C LEU A 105 12.20 -2.98 -24.91
N LEU A 106 11.71 -2.59 -23.73
CA LEU A 106 10.51 -3.19 -23.14
C LEU A 106 9.28 -3.05 -24.06
N ALA A 107 9.15 -1.90 -24.74
CA ALA A 107 8.07 -1.66 -25.69
C ALA A 107 8.12 -2.53 -26.97
N LEU A 108 9.25 -3.23 -27.23
CA LEU A 108 9.37 -4.21 -28.31
C LEU A 108 8.85 -5.60 -27.91
N GLY A 109 8.60 -5.83 -26.62
CA GLY A 109 8.03 -7.07 -26.09
C GLY A 109 8.84 -8.30 -26.51
N PRO A 110 8.19 -9.41 -26.94
CA PRO A 110 8.87 -10.67 -27.21
C PRO A 110 10.04 -10.63 -28.22
N ARG A 111 10.16 -9.58 -29.03
CA ARG A 111 11.30 -9.42 -29.96
C ARG A 111 12.65 -9.35 -29.24
N VAL A 112 12.68 -8.89 -27.99
CA VAL A 112 13.94 -8.81 -27.22
C VAL A 112 14.34 -10.15 -26.62
N HIS A 113 13.43 -11.12 -26.56
CA HIS A 113 13.68 -12.37 -25.83
C HIS A 113 14.86 -13.15 -26.41
N GLU A 114 14.92 -13.38 -27.72
CA GLU A 114 16.00 -14.18 -28.32
C GLU A 114 17.39 -13.57 -28.05
N PRO A 115 17.61 -12.25 -28.27
CA PRO A 115 18.89 -11.64 -27.93
C PRO A 115 19.23 -11.69 -26.44
N VAL A 116 18.25 -11.54 -25.55
CA VAL A 116 18.48 -11.66 -24.10
C VAL A 116 18.85 -13.09 -23.74
N LEU A 117 18.16 -14.08 -24.30
CA LEU A 117 18.45 -15.50 -24.12
C LEU A 117 19.86 -15.85 -24.57
N ALA A 118 20.30 -15.30 -25.72
CA ALA A 118 21.68 -15.48 -26.19
C ALA A 118 22.72 -15.01 -25.17
N LEU A 119 22.44 -13.93 -24.42
CA LEU A 119 23.34 -13.42 -23.37
C LEU A 119 23.34 -14.31 -22.12
N VAL A 120 22.18 -14.69 -21.60
CA VAL A 120 22.10 -15.49 -20.35
C VAL A 120 22.51 -16.96 -20.57
N ASN A 121 22.42 -17.47 -21.80
CA ASN A 121 22.89 -18.80 -22.17
C ASN A 121 24.41 -18.87 -22.40
N ASP A 122 25.05 -17.74 -22.70
CA ASP A 122 26.51 -17.67 -22.85
C ASP A 122 27.18 -17.73 -21.47
N ARG A 123 27.61 -18.94 -21.07
CA ARG A 123 28.27 -19.18 -19.79
C ARG A 123 29.55 -18.36 -19.60
N SER A 124 30.19 -17.91 -20.68
CA SER A 124 31.38 -17.05 -20.58
C SER A 124 31.05 -15.65 -20.05
N LEU A 125 29.79 -15.22 -20.17
CA LEU A 125 29.32 -13.93 -19.68
C LEU A 125 28.90 -13.96 -18.20
N TYR A 126 28.79 -15.13 -17.57
CA TYR A 126 28.36 -15.21 -16.16
C TYR A 126 29.13 -14.28 -15.22
N PRO A 127 30.48 -14.23 -15.22
CA PRO A 127 31.23 -13.31 -14.36
C PRO A 127 30.94 -11.83 -14.61
N GLN A 128 30.56 -11.48 -15.84
CA GLN A 128 30.15 -10.13 -16.18
C GLN A 128 28.70 -9.86 -15.77
N LEU A 129 27.82 -10.87 -15.88
CA LEU A 129 26.40 -10.75 -15.59
C LEU A 129 26.11 -10.55 -14.10
N VAL A 130 26.91 -11.18 -13.23
CA VAL A 130 26.76 -11.12 -11.75
C VAL A 130 27.65 -10.06 -11.10
N ARG A 131 28.40 -9.29 -11.89
CA ARG A 131 29.25 -8.22 -11.35
C ARG A 131 28.40 -6.98 -11.08
N GLU A 132 28.33 -6.59 -9.80
CA GLU A 132 27.71 -5.34 -9.39
C GLU A 132 28.35 -4.16 -10.13
N ARG A 133 27.51 -3.32 -10.75
CA ARG A 133 27.90 -2.03 -11.29
C ARG A 133 27.41 -0.94 -10.37
N ARG A 134 28.33 -0.08 -9.94
CA ARG A 134 28.04 1.04 -9.05
C ARG A 134 28.08 2.33 -9.83
N TYR A 135 27.01 3.10 -9.68
CA TYR A 135 26.86 4.47 -10.14
C TYR A 135 26.89 5.40 -8.92
N GLU A 136 26.86 6.71 -9.14
CA GLU A 136 26.98 7.70 -8.07
C GLU A 136 25.87 7.56 -7.00
N SER A 137 24.65 7.20 -7.41
CA SER A 137 23.49 7.17 -6.52
C SER A 137 22.75 5.82 -6.46
N TRP A 138 23.21 4.80 -7.20
CA TRP A 138 22.56 3.48 -7.25
C TRP A 138 23.53 2.40 -7.77
N SER A 139 23.17 1.13 -7.59
CA SER A 139 23.88 0.01 -8.20
C SER A 139 22.90 -0.97 -8.86
N ASP A 140 23.40 -1.72 -9.83
CA ASP A 140 22.66 -2.79 -10.48
C ASP A 140 23.56 -3.97 -10.88
N PHE A 141 22.91 -5.01 -11.39
CA PHE A 141 23.57 -6.12 -12.04
C PHE A 141 23.13 -6.19 -13.51
N PRO A 142 24.04 -6.43 -14.46
CA PRO A 142 23.67 -6.75 -15.84
C PRO A 142 22.63 -7.88 -15.94
N PHE A 143 22.68 -8.87 -15.04
CA PHE A 143 21.66 -9.92 -14.94
C PHE A 143 20.26 -9.39 -14.60
N GLU A 144 20.16 -8.36 -13.74
CA GLU A 144 18.89 -7.69 -13.42
C GLU A 144 18.27 -7.06 -14.67
N ARG A 145 19.09 -6.36 -15.47
CA ARG A 145 18.67 -5.80 -16.77
C ARG A 145 18.21 -6.85 -17.77
N ALA A 146 18.93 -7.97 -17.85
CA ALA A 146 18.53 -9.09 -18.71
C ALA A 146 17.14 -9.62 -18.30
N CYS A 147 16.92 -9.88 -17.01
CA CYS A 147 15.64 -10.35 -16.50
C CYS A 147 14.52 -9.32 -16.65
N GLN A 148 14.83 -8.02 -16.48
CA GLN A 148 13.89 -6.93 -16.74
C GLN A 148 13.41 -6.97 -18.20
N LEU A 149 14.30 -7.20 -19.17
CA LEU A 149 13.93 -7.29 -20.58
C LEU A 149 13.13 -8.56 -20.94
N LEU A 150 13.27 -9.65 -20.18
CA LEU A 150 12.36 -10.80 -20.32
C LEU A 150 10.93 -10.49 -19.83
N GLY A 151 10.78 -9.45 -19.01
CA GLY A 151 9.51 -8.88 -18.60
C GLY A 151 8.67 -9.78 -17.71
N GLU A 152 7.37 -9.53 -17.67
CA GLU A 152 6.41 -10.26 -16.84
C GLU A 152 5.95 -11.59 -17.45
N THR A 153 6.35 -11.87 -18.69
CA THR A 153 6.00 -13.09 -19.43
C THR A 153 7.24 -13.71 -20.10
N PRO A 154 8.26 -14.10 -19.32
CA PRO A 154 9.47 -14.70 -19.85
C PRO A 154 9.15 -16.01 -20.61
N PRO A 155 9.83 -16.29 -21.74
CA PRO A 155 9.57 -17.49 -22.51
C PRO A 155 10.09 -18.75 -21.78
N PRO A 156 9.47 -19.93 -21.97
CA PRO A 156 9.94 -21.17 -21.35
C PRO A 156 11.40 -21.53 -21.65
N SER A 157 11.92 -21.10 -22.80
CA SER A 157 13.33 -21.27 -23.16
C SER A 157 14.32 -20.49 -22.27
N ALA A 158 13.85 -19.60 -21.40
CA ALA A 158 14.67 -18.88 -20.43
C ALA A 158 15.20 -19.77 -19.29
N VAL A 159 14.54 -20.89 -19.00
CA VAL A 159 14.87 -21.73 -17.83
C VAL A 159 16.35 -22.12 -17.82
N GLU A 160 16.87 -22.68 -18.92
CA GLU A 160 18.27 -23.15 -19.02
C GLU A 160 19.30 -22.03 -18.79
N GLY A 161 19.00 -20.83 -19.27
CA GLY A 161 19.85 -19.65 -19.10
C GLY A 161 19.88 -19.15 -17.66
N LEU A 162 18.79 -19.28 -16.93
CA LEU A 162 18.64 -18.79 -15.55
C LEU A 162 19.24 -19.73 -14.49
N ILE A 163 19.44 -21.02 -14.79
CA ILE A 163 19.94 -22.03 -13.84
C ILE A 163 21.20 -21.60 -13.06
N PRO A 164 22.27 -21.06 -13.67
CA PRO A 164 23.49 -20.74 -12.94
C PRO A 164 23.32 -19.68 -11.85
N PHE A 165 22.34 -18.79 -12.01
CA PHE A 165 22.10 -17.67 -11.11
C PHE A 165 21.31 -18.09 -9.86
N GLN A 166 20.76 -19.30 -9.86
CA GLN A 166 19.93 -19.80 -8.77
C GLN A 166 20.73 -20.05 -7.49
N ASN A 167 22.00 -20.45 -7.60
CA ASN A 167 22.88 -20.75 -6.46
C ASN A 167 24.00 -19.71 -6.34
N ASP A 168 23.79 -18.52 -6.89
CA ASP A 168 24.76 -17.43 -6.81
C ASP A 168 25.02 -17.05 -5.34
N PRO A 169 26.27 -16.78 -4.93
CA PRO A 169 26.55 -16.33 -3.57
C PRO A 169 25.82 -15.02 -3.21
N GLU A 170 25.57 -14.14 -4.19
CA GLU A 170 24.87 -12.87 -4.00
C GLU A 170 23.33 -13.09 -3.93
N PRO A 171 22.68 -12.84 -2.77
CA PRO A 171 21.24 -13.04 -2.63
C PRO A 171 20.40 -12.20 -3.60
N LYS A 172 20.87 -11.00 -3.99
CA LYS A 172 20.17 -10.18 -5.00
C LYS A 172 20.08 -10.89 -6.35
N ILE A 173 21.11 -11.63 -6.77
CA ILE A 173 21.10 -12.42 -8.00
C ILE A 173 20.12 -13.60 -7.89
N ARG A 174 20.17 -14.34 -6.76
CA ARG A 174 19.23 -15.46 -6.52
C ARG A 174 17.77 -14.99 -6.51
N ASN A 175 17.49 -13.83 -5.91
CA ASN A 175 16.19 -13.19 -5.88
C ASN A 175 15.68 -12.93 -7.32
N ILE A 176 16.48 -12.26 -8.15
CA ILE A 176 16.13 -11.96 -9.54
C ILE A 176 15.85 -13.24 -10.33
N ALA A 177 16.70 -14.25 -10.17
CA ALA A 177 16.54 -15.54 -10.83
C ALA A 177 15.25 -16.24 -10.39
N ALA A 178 14.99 -16.31 -9.08
CA ALA A 178 13.79 -16.92 -8.51
C ALA A 178 12.50 -16.23 -9.00
N ASN A 179 12.47 -14.89 -9.00
CA ASN A 179 11.32 -14.13 -9.50
C ASN A 179 11.06 -14.41 -10.98
N THR A 180 12.11 -14.34 -11.80
CA THR A 180 12.00 -14.52 -13.26
C THR A 180 11.62 -15.94 -13.61
N MET A 181 12.21 -16.95 -12.95
CA MET A 181 11.82 -18.34 -13.12
C MET A 181 10.36 -18.58 -12.73
N ALA A 182 9.89 -18.03 -11.62
CA ALA A 182 8.50 -18.18 -11.17
C ALA A 182 7.50 -17.61 -12.19
N LYS A 183 7.82 -16.49 -12.84
CA LYS A 183 7.01 -15.86 -13.90
C LYS A 183 6.84 -16.73 -15.17
N ILE A 184 7.76 -17.68 -15.43
CA ILE A 184 7.69 -18.58 -16.59
C ILE A 184 6.47 -19.51 -16.50
N GLY A 185 6.12 -19.98 -15.31
CA GLY A 185 4.87 -20.70 -15.06
C GLY A 185 4.75 -22.11 -15.65
N THR A 186 5.82 -22.69 -16.19
CA THR A 186 5.83 -24.05 -16.78
C THR A 186 6.34 -25.12 -15.83
N GLY A 187 6.02 -26.39 -16.08
CA GLY A 187 6.42 -27.52 -15.21
C GLY A 187 7.93 -27.64 -14.94
N SER A 188 8.77 -27.19 -15.86
CA SER A 188 10.22 -27.21 -15.71
C SER A 188 10.75 -26.33 -14.58
N ILE A 189 9.98 -25.35 -14.10
CA ILE A 189 10.44 -24.48 -13.01
C ILE A 189 10.24 -25.06 -11.61
N VAL A 190 9.48 -26.15 -11.45
CA VAL A 190 9.08 -26.65 -10.12
C VAL A 190 10.27 -27.01 -9.22
N PRO A 191 11.29 -27.76 -9.67
CA PRO A 191 12.46 -28.03 -8.83
C PRO A 191 13.15 -26.75 -8.35
N TYR A 192 13.19 -25.73 -9.20
CA TYR A 192 13.86 -24.48 -8.92
C TYR A 192 13.07 -23.57 -7.99
N LEU A 193 11.75 -23.55 -8.11
CA LEU A 193 10.87 -22.90 -7.16
C LEU A 193 11.03 -23.47 -5.76
N ARG A 194 11.08 -24.80 -5.61
CA ARG A 194 11.22 -25.43 -4.29
C ARG A 194 12.50 -25.02 -3.58
N ILE A 195 13.60 -24.90 -4.31
CA ILE A 195 14.86 -24.37 -3.77
C ILE A 195 14.68 -22.92 -3.33
N ALA A 196 14.10 -22.07 -4.18
CA ALA A 196 13.91 -20.65 -3.86
C ALA A 196 12.98 -20.40 -2.66
N LEU A 197 11.91 -21.20 -2.52
CA LEU A 197 10.96 -21.09 -1.42
C LEU A 197 11.57 -21.45 -0.06
N VAL A 198 12.63 -22.26 -0.05
CA VAL A 198 13.35 -22.66 1.18
C VAL A 198 14.73 -22.01 1.31
N ASP A 199 15.04 -21.00 0.49
CA ASP A 199 16.30 -20.26 0.58
C ASP A 199 16.47 -19.65 1.98
N SER A 200 17.73 -19.56 2.41
CA SER A 200 18.09 -18.93 3.69
C SER A 200 17.82 -17.42 3.70
N ASP A 201 17.83 -16.78 2.53
CA ASP A 201 17.47 -15.38 2.37
C ASP A 201 15.96 -15.26 2.09
N GLU A 202 15.23 -14.63 3.01
CA GLU A 202 13.78 -14.46 2.92
C GLU A 202 13.33 -13.67 1.68
N GLN A 203 14.17 -12.78 1.14
CA GLN A 203 13.85 -12.01 -0.05
C GLN A 203 13.81 -12.92 -1.29
N VAL A 204 14.60 -13.99 -1.33
CA VAL A 204 14.56 -14.97 -2.43
C VAL A 204 13.25 -15.73 -2.41
N ALA A 205 12.83 -16.23 -1.24
CA ALA A 205 11.55 -16.91 -1.07
C ALA A 205 10.36 -16.00 -1.40
N ARG A 206 10.39 -14.74 -0.91
CA ARG A 206 9.39 -13.71 -1.24
C ARG A 206 9.32 -13.43 -2.74
N SER A 207 10.46 -13.44 -3.41
CA SER A 207 10.55 -13.17 -4.85
C SER A 207 10.00 -14.30 -5.69
N ALA A 208 10.16 -15.55 -5.25
CA ALA A 208 9.49 -16.71 -5.84
C ALA A 208 7.96 -16.64 -5.66
N VAL A 209 7.47 -16.32 -4.46
CA VAL A 209 6.03 -16.13 -4.18
C VAL A 209 5.46 -15.00 -5.05
N ASN A 210 6.15 -13.86 -5.14
CA ASN A 210 5.71 -12.74 -5.97
C ASN A 210 5.68 -13.11 -7.46
N GLY A 211 6.70 -13.83 -7.96
CA GLY A 211 6.73 -14.26 -9.35
C GLY A 211 5.64 -15.28 -9.68
N LEU A 212 5.26 -16.15 -8.74
CA LEU A 212 4.10 -17.05 -8.87
C LEU A 212 2.79 -16.27 -8.97
N ARG A 213 2.61 -15.23 -8.15
CA ARG A 213 1.45 -14.34 -8.20
C ARG A 213 1.35 -13.65 -9.55
N VAL A 214 2.45 -13.05 -10.04
CA VAL A 214 2.50 -12.47 -11.39
C VAL A 214 2.14 -13.50 -12.46
N ALA A 215 2.72 -14.70 -12.40
CA ALA A 215 2.43 -15.77 -13.36
C ALA A 215 0.93 -16.12 -13.37
N LEU A 216 0.29 -16.12 -12.21
CA LEU A 216 -1.14 -16.36 -12.08
C LEU A 216 -1.98 -15.21 -12.66
N GLU A 217 -1.69 -13.96 -12.28
CA GLU A 217 -2.38 -12.74 -12.77
C GLU A 217 -2.28 -12.62 -14.29
N ARG A 218 -1.12 -12.98 -14.86
CA ARG A 218 -0.87 -13.01 -16.32
C ARG A 218 -1.44 -14.26 -17.00
N LYS A 219 -2.04 -15.19 -16.26
CA LYS A 219 -2.59 -16.47 -16.77
C LYS A 219 -1.54 -17.36 -17.45
N ASN A 220 -0.28 -17.25 -17.02
CA ASN A 220 0.86 -18.02 -17.52
C ASN A 220 1.22 -19.22 -16.63
N LEU A 221 0.70 -19.29 -15.40
CA LEU A 221 0.97 -20.39 -14.48
C LEU A 221 0.14 -21.63 -14.83
N ALA A 222 0.79 -22.66 -15.38
CA ALA A 222 0.11 -23.87 -15.84
C ALA A 222 -0.66 -24.56 -14.70
N PRO A 223 -1.89 -25.05 -14.92
CA PRO A 223 -2.72 -25.62 -13.85
C PRO A 223 -2.07 -26.78 -13.06
N HIS A 224 -1.24 -27.60 -13.72
CA HIS A 224 -0.52 -28.67 -13.03
C HIS A 224 0.58 -28.11 -12.09
N VAL A 225 1.23 -27.00 -12.43
CA VAL A 225 2.22 -26.32 -11.57
C VAL A 225 1.55 -25.76 -10.33
N GLN A 226 0.37 -25.15 -10.49
CA GLN A 226 -0.44 -24.66 -9.36
C GLN A 226 -0.65 -25.78 -8.34
N LYS A 227 -1.14 -26.95 -8.80
CA LYS A 227 -1.33 -28.12 -7.93
C LYS A 227 -0.03 -28.63 -7.29
N MET A 228 1.10 -28.57 -8.01
CA MET A 228 2.39 -29.07 -7.51
C MET A 228 3.00 -28.18 -6.42
N ILE A 229 2.72 -26.87 -6.42
CA ILE A 229 3.33 -25.90 -5.48
C ILE A 229 2.48 -25.66 -4.24
N VAL A 230 1.17 -25.95 -4.28
CA VAL A 230 0.27 -25.79 -3.12
C VAL A 230 0.80 -26.47 -1.84
N PRO A 231 1.32 -27.72 -1.87
CA PRO A 231 1.90 -28.34 -0.67
C PRO A 231 3.08 -27.56 -0.10
N ASP A 232 3.93 -27.00 -0.96
CA ASP A 232 5.08 -26.20 -0.58
C ASP A 232 4.62 -24.88 0.09
N LEU A 233 3.60 -24.22 -0.46
CA LEU A 233 3.02 -23.00 0.13
C LEU A 233 2.31 -23.27 1.48
N LYS A 234 1.56 -24.37 1.60
CA LYS A 234 0.96 -24.80 2.89
C LYS A 234 2.07 -25.02 3.92
N GLN A 235 3.20 -25.59 3.52
CA GLN A 235 4.35 -25.78 4.41
C GLN A 235 4.98 -24.45 4.86
N LEU A 236 5.11 -23.46 3.97
CA LEU A 236 5.61 -22.13 4.33
C LEU A 236 4.69 -21.44 5.35
N LEU A 237 3.38 -21.58 5.17
CA LEU A 237 2.41 -21.00 6.11
C LEU A 237 2.51 -21.66 7.49
N ARG A 238 2.68 -22.98 7.57
CA ARG A 238 2.93 -23.68 8.85
C ARG A 238 4.19 -23.18 9.56
N GLN A 239 5.22 -22.81 8.81
CA GLN A 239 6.48 -22.28 9.34
C GLN A 239 6.40 -20.80 9.74
N GLY A 240 5.35 -20.08 9.32
CA GLY A 240 5.16 -18.67 9.63
C GLY A 240 6.12 -17.73 8.90
N LYS A 241 6.66 -18.15 7.75
CA LYS A 241 7.49 -17.25 6.94
C LYS A 241 6.61 -16.19 6.28
N TRP A 242 6.76 -14.93 6.69
CA TRP A 242 6.01 -13.83 6.08
C TRP A 242 6.66 -13.38 4.76
N LEU A 243 6.06 -13.83 3.65
CA LEU A 243 6.60 -13.66 2.29
C LEU A 243 5.72 -12.76 1.40
N GLY A 244 4.97 -11.82 1.98
CA GLY A 244 4.12 -10.90 1.21
C GLY A 244 2.73 -11.45 0.85
N ASN A 245 2.17 -12.29 1.74
CA ASN A 245 0.84 -12.93 1.72
C ASN A 245 0.74 -14.26 0.95
N VAL A 246 1.33 -15.32 1.52
CA VAL A 246 1.27 -16.72 1.06
C VAL A 246 -0.15 -17.29 1.13
N ALA A 247 -0.93 -16.94 2.15
CA ALA A 247 -2.30 -17.37 2.34
C ALA A 247 -3.20 -16.83 1.20
N SER A 248 -3.05 -15.56 0.83
CA SER A 248 -3.73 -15.01 -0.35
C SER A 248 -3.35 -15.74 -1.65
N LEU A 249 -2.06 -16.04 -1.85
CA LEU A 249 -1.64 -16.83 -3.00
C LEU A 249 -2.25 -18.24 -2.99
N LEU A 250 -2.31 -18.90 -1.81
CA LEU A 250 -2.96 -20.19 -1.64
C LEU A 250 -4.44 -20.14 -2.01
N THR A 251 -5.15 -19.09 -1.59
CA THR A 251 -6.55 -18.83 -1.98
C THR A 251 -6.72 -18.77 -3.49
N LEU A 252 -5.82 -18.07 -4.18
CA LEU A 252 -5.91 -17.90 -5.62
C LEU A 252 -5.56 -19.18 -6.39
N LEU A 253 -4.65 -20.01 -5.87
CA LEU A 253 -4.20 -21.25 -6.52
C LEU A 253 -5.10 -22.46 -6.21
N ASP A 254 -5.71 -22.49 -5.04
CA ASP A 254 -6.48 -23.62 -4.50
C ASP A 254 -7.75 -23.16 -3.78
N PRO A 255 -8.66 -22.41 -4.46
CA PRO A 255 -9.83 -21.80 -3.81
C PRO A 255 -10.83 -22.82 -3.25
N ALA A 256 -10.77 -24.08 -3.71
CA ALA A 256 -11.67 -25.13 -3.25
C ALA A 256 -11.23 -25.69 -1.87
N ASP A 257 -9.93 -25.91 -1.68
CA ASP A 257 -9.42 -26.59 -0.47
C ASP A 257 -8.74 -25.62 0.52
N SER A 258 -8.37 -24.40 0.10
CA SER A 258 -7.72 -23.43 0.99
C SER A 258 -8.58 -23.07 2.22
N PRO A 259 -9.92 -22.92 2.16
CA PRO A 259 -10.72 -22.64 3.36
C PRO A 259 -10.63 -23.74 4.40
N GLN A 260 -10.65 -25.02 3.97
CA GLN A 260 -10.49 -26.15 4.89
C GLN A 260 -9.10 -26.16 5.54
N PHE A 261 -8.07 -25.78 4.79
CA PHE A 261 -6.72 -25.64 5.34
C PHE A 261 -6.65 -24.50 6.36
N PHE A 262 -7.24 -23.34 6.07
CA PHE A 262 -7.29 -22.21 7.01
C PHE A 262 -8.08 -22.50 8.28
N LEU A 263 -9.06 -23.40 8.24
CA LEU A 263 -9.80 -23.86 9.43
C LEU A 263 -9.14 -25.04 10.16
N SER A 264 -8.01 -25.53 9.66
CA SER A 264 -7.31 -26.65 10.29
C SER A 264 -6.55 -26.21 11.54
N SER A 265 -6.38 -27.13 12.49
CA SER A 265 -5.53 -26.91 13.67
C SER A 265 -4.06 -26.69 13.31
N GLU A 266 -3.66 -26.93 12.06
CA GLU A 266 -2.30 -26.69 11.57
C GLU A 266 -1.97 -25.21 11.40
N VAL A 267 -2.98 -24.33 11.31
CA VAL A 267 -2.76 -22.89 11.11
C VAL A 267 -3.73 -21.98 11.89
N LEU A 268 -4.94 -22.45 12.25
CA LEU A 268 -5.89 -21.72 13.09
C LEU A 268 -5.74 -22.10 14.58
N ARG A 269 -4.67 -21.61 15.19
CA ARG A 269 -4.41 -21.76 16.63
C ARG A 269 -3.57 -20.60 17.13
N ALA A 270 -3.65 -20.31 18.42
CA ALA A 270 -3.04 -19.11 19.00
C ALA A 270 -1.51 -19.06 18.80
N ASP A 271 -0.82 -20.20 18.86
CA ASP A 271 0.63 -20.39 18.65
C ASP A 271 1.04 -20.48 17.18
N SER A 272 0.09 -20.44 16.24
CA SER A 272 0.41 -20.42 14.82
C SER A 272 1.14 -19.13 14.46
N PRO A 273 2.35 -19.20 13.89
CA PRO A 273 3.10 -18.00 13.51
C PRO A 273 2.49 -17.30 12.28
N ALA A 274 1.55 -17.95 11.57
CA ALA A 274 0.81 -17.37 10.45
C ALA A 274 -0.60 -16.90 10.82
N ILE A 275 -0.98 -16.89 12.11
CA ILE A 275 -2.37 -16.66 12.54
C ILE A 275 -2.94 -15.34 12.01
N GLY A 276 -2.16 -14.26 11.99
CA GLY A 276 -2.62 -12.97 11.48
C GLY A 276 -3.01 -13.03 10.00
N GLU A 277 -2.19 -13.67 9.18
CA GLU A 277 -2.43 -13.83 7.74
C GLU A 277 -3.63 -14.74 7.46
N VAL A 278 -3.75 -15.83 8.22
CA VAL A 278 -4.89 -16.77 8.13
C VAL A 278 -6.20 -16.07 8.50
N LEU A 279 -6.22 -15.28 9.58
CA LEU A 279 -7.42 -14.55 9.99
C LEU A 279 -7.83 -13.46 8.98
N ILE A 280 -6.86 -12.79 8.34
CA ILE A 280 -7.15 -11.87 7.23
C ILE A 280 -7.85 -12.61 6.09
N GLU A 281 -7.35 -13.78 5.68
CA GLU A 281 -7.98 -14.56 4.61
C GLU A 281 -9.36 -15.08 4.99
N ILE A 282 -9.54 -15.55 6.23
CA ILE A 282 -10.86 -15.96 6.75
C ILE A 282 -11.84 -14.79 6.71
N LEU A 283 -11.41 -13.60 7.13
CA LEU A 283 -12.22 -12.39 7.06
C LEU A 283 -12.55 -12.02 5.60
N GLY A 284 -11.55 -11.91 4.73
CA GLY A 284 -11.72 -11.49 3.33
C GLY A 284 -12.59 -12.43 2.50
N GLN A 285 -12.45 -13.74 2.70
CA GLN A 285 -13.24 -14.76 1.99
C GLN A 285 -14.58 -15.08 2.66
N LYS A 286 -14.90 -14.43 3.78
CA LYS A 286 -16.13 -14.68 4.56
C LYS A 286 -16.27 -16.15 4.97
N ILE A 287 -15.15 -16.79 5.32
CA ILE A 287 -15.12 -18.18 5.77
C ILE A 287 -15.75 -18.27 7.16
N THR A 288 -16.71 -19.17 7.34
CA THR A 288 -17.34 -19.42 8.64
C THR A 288 -16.43 -20.26 9.52
N VAL A 289 -15.92 -19.67 10.61
CA VAL A 289 -15.19 -20.39 11.65
C VAL A 289 -16.18 -21.05 12.62
N PRO A 290 -16.05 -22.34 12.96
CA PRO A 290 -16.87 -22.98 13.98
C PRO A 290 -16.76 -22.25 15.35
N PRO A 291 -17.86 -22.02 16.07
CA PRO A 291 -17.85 -21.28 17.35
C PRO A 291 -16.83 -21.81 18.37
N ASP A 292 -16.77 -23.12 18.58
CA ASP A 292 -15.84 -23.74 19.52
C ASP A 292 -14.37 -23.48 19.16
N GLN A 293 -14.05 -23.48 17.86
CA GLN A 293 -12.69 -23.18 17.38
C GLN A 293 -12.34 -21.70 17.60
N LEU A 294 -13.26 -20.78 17.29
CA LEU A 294 -13.04 -19.36 17.50
C LEU A 294 -12.88 -19.03 18.99
N GLN A 295 -13.71 -19.64 19.85
CA GLN A 295 -13.61 -19.49 21.29
C GLN A 295 -12.27 -20.00 21.83
N ALA A 296 -11.82 -21.18 21.39
CA ALA A 296 -10.53 -21.73 21.78
C ALA A 296 -9.35 -20.87 21.29
N LEU A 297 -9.44 -20.32 20.08
CA LEU A 297 -8.44 -19.41 19.53
C LEU A 297 -8.34 -18.12 20.37
N ILE A 298 -9.47 -17.48 20.65
CA ILE A 298 -9.52 -16.25 21.45
C ILE A 298 -8.95 -16.49 22.84
N ALA A 299 -9.43 -17.54 23.53
CA ALA A 299 -8.92 -17.90 24.85
C ALA A 299 -7.40 -18.15 24.83
N GLY A 300 -6.88 -18.81 23.78
CA GLY A 300 -5.44 -19.02 23.61
C GLY A 300 -4.66 -17.72 23.38
N LEU A 301 -5.18 -16.81 22.56
CA LEU A 301 -4.53 -15.52 22.28
C LEU A 301 -4.52 -14.62 23.51
N GLU A 302 -5.58 -14.62 24.32
CA GLU A 302 -5.67 -13.83 25.57
C GLU A 302 -4.66 -14.27 26.65
N THR A 303 -4.09 -15.48 26.56
CA THR A 303 -3.01 -15.92 27.49
C THR A 303 -1.62 -15.37 27.14
N LYS A 304 -1.48 -14.73 25.98
CA LYS A 304 -0.19 -14.25 25.46
C LYS A 304 0.01 -12.77 25.77
N THR A 305 1.25 -12.31 25.63
CA THR A 305 1.57 -10.88 25.68
C THR A 305 0.80 -10.13 24.59
N MET A 306 0.11 -9.05 24.99
CA MET A 306 -0.75 -8.26 24.12
C MET A 306 0.04 -7.20 23.34
N GLU A 307 0.89 -7.68 22.43
CA GLU A 307 1.71 -6.91 21.50
C GLU A 307 1.66 -7.56 20.11
N TYR A 308 2.05 -6.83 19.07
CA TYR A 308 2.13 -7.36 17.72
C TYR A 308 2.99 -8.64 17.67
N PRO A 309 2.51 -9.75 17.05
CA PRO A 309 1.30 -9.86 16.23
C PRO A 309 0.03 -10.36 16.99
N THR A 310 0.10 -10.60 18.30
CA THR A 310 -0.98 -11.21 19.09
C THR A 310 -2.21 -10.30 19.16
N ASP A 311 -2.01 -9.02 19.44
CA ASP A 311 -3.09 -8.04 19.54
C ASP A 311 -3.88 -7.90 18.24
N TYR A 312 -3.18 -7.85 17.11
CA TYR A 312 -3.75 -7.81 15.79
C TYR A 312 -4.53 -9.10 15.45
N ALA A 313 -3.98 -10.26 15.81
CA ALA A 313 -4.66 -11.53 15.64
C ALA A 313 -5.92 -11.62 16.51
N LEU A 314 -5.86 -11.19 17.77
CA LEU A 314 -7.02 -11.16 18.66
C LEU A 314 -8.08 -10.19 18.12
N GLY A 315 -7.68 -9.00 17.68
CA GLY A 315 -8.58 -8.03 17.06
C GLY A 315 -9.34 -8.63 15.86
N ASN A 316 -8.64 -9.32 14.95
CA ASN A 316 -9.29 -10.00 13.83
C ASN A 316 -10.20 -11.17 14.28
N ALA A 317 -9.85 -11.88 15.35
CA ALA A 317 -10.74 -12.91 15.91
C ALA A 317 -12.02 -12.30 16.49
N LEU A 318 -11.96 -11.12 17.13
CA LEU A 318 -13.13 -10.40 17.64
C LEU A 318 -14.05 -9.91 16.50
N ARG A 319 -13.48 -9.51 15.36
CA ARG A 319 -14.27 -9.20 14.15
C ARG A 319 -15.09 -10.40 13.67
N LEU A 320 -14.54 -11.61 13.80
CA LEU A 320 -15.24 -12.85 13.45
C LEU A 320 -16.37 -13.18 14.43
N VAL A 321 -16.24 -12.83 15.73
CA VAL A 321 -17.33 -13.00 16.71
C VAL A 321 -18.57 -12.25 16.26
N GLY A 322 -18.41 -11.01 15.78
CA GLY A 322 -19.51 -10.21 15.25
C GLY A 322 -20.27 -10.87 14.10
N ARG A 323 -19.55 -11.61 13.23
CA ARG A 323 -20.17 -12.31 12.10
C ARG A 323 -20.95 -13.56 12.50
N GLN A 324 -20.63 -14.18 13.64
CA GLN A 324 -21.30 -15.41 14.07
C GLN A 324 -22.72 -15.18 14.60
N GLN A 325 -23.10 -13.93 14.92
CA GLN A 325 -24.43 -13.58 15.44
C GLN A 325 -24.84 -14.43 16.67
N LEU A 326 -23.87 -14.76 17.54
CA LEU A 326 -24.14 -15.50 18.77
C LEU A 326 -24.86 -14.60 19.79
N PRO A 327 -25.78 -15.13 20.62
CA PRO A 327 -26.55 -14.32 21.59
C PRO A 327 -25.66 -13.51 22.56
N GLU A 328 -24.52 -14.06 22.96
CA GLU A 328 -23.61 -13.43 23.92
C GLU A 328 -22.60 -12.47 23.25
N ALA A 329 -22.52 -12.45 21.91
CA ALA A 329 -21.49 -11.74 21.15
C ALA A 329 -21.42 -10.24 21.47
N GLU A 330 -22.58 -9.57 21.56
CA GLU A 330 -22.62 -8.13 21.86
C GLU A 330 -21.99 -7.85 23.22
N SER A 331 -22.42 -8.56 24.26
CA SER A 331 -21.88 -8.38 25.61
C SER A 331 -20.38 -8.68 25.69
N PHE A 332 -19.94 -9.70 24.95
CA PHE A 332 -18.54 -10.13 24.90
C PHE A 332 -17.64 -9.09 24.24
N LEU A 333 -18.10 -8.47 23.15
CA LEU A 333 -17.38 -7.42 22.42
C LEU A 333 -17.40 -6.09 23.17
N ARG A 334 -18.53 -5.71 23.79
CA ARG A 334 -18.62 -4.48 24.60
C ARG A 334 -17.69 -4.49 25.82
N GLN A 335 -17.37 -5.65 26.38
CA GLN A 335 -16.37 -5.76 27.45
C GLN A 335 -14.93 -5.46 26.95
N ARG A 336 -14.68 -5.59 25.64
CA ARG A 336 -13.35 -5.48 25.03
C ARG A 336 -13.14 -4.18 24.26
N ILE A 337 -14.19 -3.42 23.97
CA ILE A 337 -14.08 -2.12 23.30
C ILE A 337 -13.30 -1.07 24.13
N SER A 338 -13.25 -1.25 25.45
CA SER A 338 -12.50 -0.40 26.39
C SER A 338 -11.15 -1.00 26.82
N HIS A 339 -10.63 -1.97 26.08
CA HIS A 339 -9.35 -2.60 26.38
C HIS A 339 -8.19 -1.62 26.15
N GLU A 340 -7.15 -1.65 26.99
CA GLU A 340 -6.00 -0.73 26.90
C GLU A 340 -5.20 -0.89 25.61
N ASN A 341 -5.06 -2.14 25.13
CA ASN A 341 -4.47 -2.41 23.83
C ASN A 341 -5.44 -2.04 22.71
N VAL A 342 -4.99 -1.13 21.84
CA VAL A 342 -5.75 -0.56 20.72
C VAL A 342 -6.21 -1.62 19.71
N GLY A 343 -5.39 -2.64 19.41
CA GLY A 343 -5.76 -3.72 18.48
C GLY A 343 -6.97 -4.53 18.96
N VAL A 344 -7.05 -4.76 20.27
CA VAL A 344 -8.19 -5.45 20.90
C VAL A 344 -9.43 -4.57 20.89
N ALA A 345 -9.29 -3.30 21.30
CA ALA A 345 -10.39 -2.34 21.31
C ALA A 345 -10.98 -2.12 19.91
N TYR A 346 -10.12 -1.97 18.90
CA TYR A 346 -10.53 -1.75 17.50
C TYR A 346 -11.15 -3.00 16.91
N GLY A 347 -10.59 -4.18 17.18
CA GLY A 347 -11.19 -5.44 16.74
C GLY A 347 -12.55 -5.70 17.38
N ALA A 348 -12.76 -5.31 18.64
CA ALA A 348 -14.04 -5.37 19.31
C ALA A 348 -15.06 -4.39 18.70
N ALA A 349 -14.63 -3.16 18.42
CA ALA A 349 -15.43 -2.14 17.75
C ALA A 349 -15.90 -2.62 16.35
N ASP A 350 -14.97 -3.10 15.53
CA ASP A 350 -15.27 -3.68 14.22
C ASP A 350 -16.16 -4.93 14.34
N GLY A 351 -15.96 -5.75 15.37
CA GLY A 351 -16.85 -6.88 15.68
C GLY A 351 -18.29 -6.44 15.98
N LEU A 352 -18.49 -5.34 16.71
CA LEU A 352 -19.83 -4.81 16.96
C LEU A 352 -20.49 -4.26 15.70
N LEU A 353 -19.73 -3.59 14.84
CA LEU A 353 -20.21 -3.14 13.52
C LEU A 353 -20.63 -4.33 12.65
N ASN A 354 -19.82 -5.39 12.61
CA ASN A 354 -20.15 -6.64 11.92
C ASN A 354 -21.44 -7.28 12.46
N LEU A 355 -21.61 -7.30 13.79
CA LEU A 355 -22.82 -7.79 14.45
C LEU A 355 -24.07 -6.99 14.04
N ALA A 356 -23.94 -5.68 13.90
CA ALA A 356 -25.01 -4.78 13.47
C ALA A 356 -25.35 -4.89 11.96
N GLY A 357 -24.57 -5.64 11.19
CA GLY A 357 -24.68 -5.73 9.73
C GLY A 357 -24.09 -4.53 9.00
N LEU A 358 -23.14 -3.84 9.63
CA LEU A 358 -22.45 -2.65 9.12
C LEU A 358 -21.00 -2.97 8.73
N GLU A 359 -20.73 -4.21 8.28
CA GLU A 359 -19.43 -4.54 7.73
C GLU A 359 -19.17 -3.70 6.46
N ASP A 360 -18.01 -3.03 6.41
CA ASP A 360 -17.55 -2.17 5.32
C ASP A 360 -18.50 -0.99 4.98
N PHE A 361 -19.30 -0.50 5.94
CA PHE A 361 -20.26 0.58 5.69
C PHE A 361 -19.57 1.89 5.26
N GLU A 362 -18.33 2.11 5.69
CA GLU A 362 -17.54 3.30 5.35
C GLU A 362 -17.34 3.45 3.84
N SER A 363 -17.26 2.33 3.09
CA SER A 363 -17.12 2.34 1.62
C SER A 363 -18.29 3.02 0.90
N LYS A 364 -19.45 3.18 1.56
CA LYS A 364 -20.63 3.87 1.02
C LYS A 364 -20.64 5.37 1.34
N ILE A 365 -19.79 5.80 2.27
CA ILE A 365 -19.78 7.17 2.81
C ILE A 365 -18.53 7.92 2.35
N TRP A 366 -17.40 7.23 2.24
CA TRP A 366 -16.13 7.81 1.85
C TRP A 366 -16.03 7.87 0.33
N VAL A 367 -15.79 9.06 -0.22
CA VAL A 367 -15.53 9.26 -1.65
C VAL A 367 -14.04 9.10 -1.88
N TYR A 368 -13.65 8.05 -2.59
CA TYR A 368 -12.35 7.98 -3.22
C TYR A 368 -12.45 8.63 -4.60
N GLU A 369 -11.44 9.42 -4.98
CA GLU A 369 -11.41 10.42 -6.07
C GLU A 369 -11.87 9.97 -7.48
N ASP A 370 -12.23 8.70 -7.68
CA ASP A 370 -12.63 8.12 -8.97
C ASP A 370 -14.15 8.12 -9.25
N ASP A 371 -15.02 8.51 -8.29
CA ASP A 371 -16.46 8.59 -8.52
C ASP A 371 -16.96 10.04 -8.56
N ALA A 372 -17.42 10.49 -9.73
CA ALA A 372 -17.77 11.89 -9.98
C ALA A 372 -19.08 12.35 -9.31
N SER A 373 -19.72 11.48 -8.51
CA SER A 373 -20.90 11.85 -7.71
C SER A 373 -20.60 11.70 -6.23
N GLU A 374 -20.58 12.83 -5.52
CA GLU A 374 -20.57 12.84 -4.05
C GLU A 374 -21.82 12.10 -3.51
N PRO A 375 -21.66 11.21 -2.53
CA PRO A 375 -22.77 10.48 -1.93
C PRO A 375 -23.67 11.48 -1.22
N VAL A 376 -24.98 11.31 -1.40
CA VAL A 376 -25.98 12.11 -0.69
C VAL A 376 -26.05 11.59 0.75
N LEU A 377 -25.25 12.19 1.63
CA LEU A 377 -25.18 11.79 3.04
C LEU A 377 -26.36 12.34 3.84
N ASN A 378 -26.91 11.51 4.74
CA ASN A 378 -27.84 11.97 5.77
C ASN A 378 -27.11 12.75 6.88
N GLN A 379 -27.86 13.34 7.82
CA GLN A 379 -27.26 14.19 8.85
C GLN A 379 -26.26 13.43 9.74
N GLN A 380 -26.58 12.19 10.12
CA GLN A 380 -25.72 11.36 10.96
C GLN A 380 -24.40 11.02 10.24
N GLN A 381 -24.49 10.63 8.97
CA GLN A 381 -23.33 10.33 8.14
C GLN A 381 -22.44 11.56 7.93
N LYS A 382 -23.03 12.75 7.76
CA LYS A 382 -22.27 14.02 7.65
C LYS A 382 -21.50 14.34 8.91
N LEU A 383 -22.10 14.13 10.09
CA LEU A 383 -21.43 14.36 11.37
C LEU A 383 -20.28 13.35 11.56
N TYR A 384 -20.53 12.07 11.27
CA TYR A 384 -19.49 11.04 11.29
C TYR A 384 -18.32 11.39 10.36
N GLN A 385 -18.59 11.77 9.11
CA GLN A 385 -17.55 12.11 8.14
C GLN A 385 -16.77 13.35 8.58
N LEU A 386 -17.46 14.39 9.05
CA LEU A 386 -16.82 15.64 9.47
C LEU A 386 -15.83 15.45 10.62
N VAL A 387 -16.09 14.51 11.54
CA VAL A 387 -15.14 14.15 12.60
C VAL A 387 -13.83 13.64 12.01
N TRP A 388 -13.89 12.71 11.04
CA TRP A 388 -12.70 12.18 10.37
C TRP A 388 -12.00 13.21 9.48
N ASP A 389 -12.75 14.03 8.73
CA ASP A 389 -12.18 15.09 7.89
C ASP A 389 -11.42 16.13 8.73
N THR A 390 -12.00 16.50 9.88
CA THR A 390 -11.40 17.46 10.81
C THR A 390 -10.15 16.87 11.45
N ASP A 391 -10.24 15.62 11.94
CA ASP A 391 -9.10 14.92 12.53
C ASP A 391 -7.95 14.74 11.54
N SER A 392 -8.24 14.34 10.29
CA SER A 392 -7.22 14.22 9.24
C SER A 392 -6.54 15.56 8.96
N ALA A 393 -7.32 16.64 8.79
CA ALA A 393 -6.77 17.95 8.48
C ALA A 393 -5.87 18.50 9.61
N ILE A 394 -6.27 18.31 10.88
CA ILE A 394 -5.48 18.71 12.04
C ILE A 394 -4.27 17.79 12.22
N SER A 395 -4.43 16.49 12.08
CA SER A 395 -3.34 15.54 12.27
C SER A 395 -2.24 15.66 11.20
N ASP A 396 -2.62 16.03 9.97
CA ASP A 396 -1.67 16.21 8.86
C ASP A 396 -0.86 17.51 8.96
N SER A 397 -1.49 18.58 9.46
CA SER A 397 -0.94 19.94 9.33
C SER A 397 -0.90 20.77 10.61
N GLY A 398 -1.61 20.37 11.66
CA GLY A 398 -1.81 21.15 12.88
C GLY A 398 -3.02 22.09 12.80
N ILE A 399 -3.49 22.54 13.97
CA ILE A 399 -4.71 23.34 14.15
C ILE A 399 -4.57 24.71 13.46
N PHE A 400 -3.38 25.32 13.51
CA PHE A 400 -3.14 26.60 12.82
C PHE A 400 -3.40 26.49 11.31
N TRP A 401 -2.86 25.45 10.69
CA TRP A 401 -2.98 25.22 9.25
C TRP A 401 -4.36 24.72 8.85
N TYR A 402 -5.03 23.96 9.71
CA TYR A 402 -6.45 23.66 9.59
C TYR A 402 -7.28 24.95 9.42
N PHE A 403 -7.09 25.96 10.27
CA PHE A 403 -7.78 27.25 10.12
C PHE A 403 -7.28 28.09 8.92
N GLN A 404 -6.10 27.83 8.37
CA GLN A 404 -5.65 28.46 7.11
C GLN A 404 -6.14 27.75 5.84
N SER A 405 -6.83 26.63 5.97
CA SER A 405 -7.36 25.84 4.86
C SER A 405 -8.88 25.95 4.76
N SER A 406 -9.47 25.44 3.66
CA SER A 406 -10.92 25.32 3.50
C SER A 406 -11.55 24.35 4.52
N SER A 407 -10.80 23.42 5.08
CA SER A 407 -11.28 22.53 6.15
C SER A 407 -11.78 23.33 7.36
N GLY A 408 -11.15 24.48 7.65
CA GLY A 408 -11.56 25.38 8.71
C GLY A 408 -12.90 26.10 8.47
N ASP A 409 -13.48 26.09 7.26
CA ASP A 409 -14.75 26.78 6.95
C ASP A 409 -15.91 26.23 7.77
N ARG A 410 -15.82 24.95 8.11
CA ARG A 410 -16.85 24.18 8.81
C ARG A 410 -16.56 24.01 10.31
N TRP A 411 -15.70 24.84 10.91
CA TRP A 411 -15.28 24.67 12.30
C TRP A 411 -16.43 24.61 13.32
N ARG A 412 -17.55 25.31 13.08
CA ARG A 412 -18.74 25.26 13.94
C ARG A 412 -19.42 23.89 13.88
N GLU A 413 -19.55 23.34 12.67
CA GLU A 413 -20.05 21.99 12.47
C GLU A 413 -19.09 20.97 13.07
N ALA A 414 -17.77 21.20 12.95
CA ALA A 414 -16.75 20.31 13.51
C ALA A 414 -16.86 20.23 15.04
N LEU A 415 -16.97 21.38 15.73
CA LEU A 415 -17.24 21.41 17.18
C LEU A 415 -18.55 20.68 17.53
N ALA A 416 -19.64 20.99 16.83
CA ALA A 416 -20.92 20.32 17.07
C ALA A 416 -20.82 18.79 16.85
N SER A 417 -20.00 18.36 15.88
CA SER A 417 -19.78 16.94 15.60
C SER A 417 -18.96 16.26 16.70
N PHE A 418 -17.89 16.87 17.19
CA PHE A 418 -17.13 16.35 18.33
C PHE A 418 -18.00 16.27 19.59
N GLU A 419 -18.81 17.29 19.87
CA GLU A 419 -19.75 17.27 21.00
C GLU A 419 -20.77 16.13 20.84
N THR A 420 -21.37 15.98 19.65
CA THR A 420 -22.39 14.96 19.37
C THR A 420 -21.84 13.55 19.48
N LEU A 421 -20.60 13.31 19.02
CA LEU A 421 -19.93 12.00 19.10
C LEU A 421 -19.24 11.76 20.45
N GLY A 422 -19.35 12.72 21.38
CA GLY A 422 -18.81 12.61 22.73
C GLY A 422 -17.29 12.71 22.82
N LEU A 423 -16.64 13.29 21.81
CA LEU A 423 -15.19 13.53 21.73
C LEU A 423 -14.83 14.79 22.54
N LYS A 424 -14.77 14.65 23.86
CA LYS A 424 -14.65 15.75 24.82
C LYS A 424 -13.29 16.43 24.76
N GLU A 425 -12.21 15.66 24.59
CA GLU A 425 -10.85 16.21 24.55
C GLU A 425 -10.63 16.97 23.24
N HIS A 426 -10.98 16.36 22.10
CA HIS A 426 -10.91 17.00 20.79
C HIS A 426 -11.78 18.26 20.74
N HIS A 427 -13.01 18.19 21.28
CA HIS A 427 -13.90 19.35 21.39
C HIS A 427 -13.29 20.47 22.23
N ALA A 428 -12.71 20.14 23.40
CA ALA A 428 -12.12 21.13 24.29
C ALA A 428 -10.92 21.83 23.63
N ILE A 429 -10.02 21.08 23.00
CA ILE A 429 -8.84 21.62 22.33
C ILE A 429 -9.24 22.54 21.16
N LEU A 430 -10.17 22.09 20.31
CA LEU A 430 -10.64 22.91 19.20
C LEU A 430 -11.40 24.16 19.70
N SER A 431 -12.14 24.05 20.81
CA SER A 431 -12.82 25.19 21.44
C SER A 431 -11.84 26.23 21.97
N GLU A 432 -10.76 25.80 22.60
CA GLU A 432 -9.67 26.69 23.04
C GLU A 432 -8.98 27.37 21.85
N ALA A 433 -8.75 26.63 20.76
CA ALA A 433 -8.20 27.18 19.53
C ALA A 433 -9.13 28.24 18.91
N VAL A 434 -10.44 27.99 18.88
CA VAL A 434 -11.45 28.95 18.43
C VAL A 434 -11.46 30.19 19.32
N ALA A 435 -11.31 30.04 20.65
CA ALA A 435 -11.29 31.15 21.59
C ALA A 435 -10.10 32.10 21.36
N LEU A 436 -8.99 31.64 20.78
CA LEU A 436 -7.87 32.49 20.37
C LEU A 436 -8.30 33.56 19.35
N PHE A 437 -9.40 33.37 18.61
CA PHE A 437 -10.00 34.32 17.66
C PHE A 437 -11.01 35.28 18.31
N GLY A 438 -11.24 35.22 19.62
CA GLY A 438 -12.16 36.11 20.34
C GLY A 438 -13.63 35.68 20.23
N SER A 439 -14.55 36.54 20.66
CA SER A 439 -15.98 36.21 20.84
C SER A 439 -16.68 35.73 19.57
N ASP A 440 -16.26 36.23 18.41
CA ASP A 440 -16.90 35.90 17.12
C ASP A 440 -16.32 34.63 16.48
N GLY A 441 -15.20 34.13 17.02
CA GLY A 441 -14.46 33.00 16.50
C GLY A 441 -13.78 33.26 15.15
N PRO A 442 -13.25 32.21 14.50
CA PRO A 442 -12.75 32.30 13.14
C PRO A 442 -13.87 32.66 12.14
N ALA A 443 -13.55 33.50 11.16
CA ALA A 443 -14.46 33.79 10.05
C ALA A 443 -14.79 32.51 9.26
N ALA A 444 -16.02 32.41 8.75
CA ALA A 444 -16.47 31.22 8.00
C ALA A 444 -15.92 31.18 6.58
N ASP A 445 -15.63 32.33 5.97
CA ASP A 445 -15.01 32.39 4.65
C ASP A 445 -13.48 32.39 4.75
N LEU A 446 -12.84 31.62 3.88
CA LEU A 446 -11.40 31.43 3.87
C LEU A 446 -10.63 32.74 3.70
N GLU A 447 -11.04 33.64 2.80
CA GLU A 447 -10.31 34.88 2.50
C GLU A 447 -10.26 35.83 3.71
N THR A 448 -11.39 36.03 4.39
CA THR A 448 -11.47 36.83 5.61
C THR A 448 -10.76 36.14 6.75
N ARG A 449 -10.89 34.80 6.89
CA ARG A 449 -10.17 34.06 7.94
C ARG A 449 -8.66 34.16 7.74
N THR A 450 -8.13 34.05 6.52
CA THR A 450 -6.69 34.25 6.24
C THR A 450 -6.23 35.66 6.64
N ARG A 451 -7.02 36.70 6.38
CA ARG A 451 -6.71 38.07 6.84
C ARG A 451 -6.75 38.17 8.37
N GLN A 452 -7.72 37.54 9.01
CA GLN A 452 -7.85 37.46 10.47
C GLN A 452 -6.64 36.74 11.10
N MET A 453 -6.20 35.63 10.51
CA MET A 453 -5.03 34.86 10.90
C MET A 453 -3.76 35.72 10.86
N LYS A 454 -3.46 36.34 9.70
CA LYS A 454 -2.27 37.20 9.51
C LYS A 454 -2.25 38.43 10.43
N ALA A 455 -3.42 38.94 10.80
CA ALA A 455 -3.53 40.11 11.66
C ALA A 455 -3.32 39.79 13.15
N ARG A 456 -3.48 38.52 13.56
CA ARG A 456 -3.62 38.16 14.97
C ARG A 456 -2.57 37.19 15.49
N PHE A 457 -2.01 36.36 14.61
CA PHE A 457 -1.09 35.28 14.99
C PHE A 457 0.22 35.37 14.21
N SER A 458 1.25 34.75 14.76
CA SER A 458 2.54 34.56 14.08
C SER A 458 2.39 33.78 12.76
N GLU A 459 3.30 34.01 11.80
CA GLU A 459 3.29 33.29 10.51
C GLU A 459 3.49 31.77 10.69
N GLU A 460 4.20 31.37 11.74
CA GLU A 460 4.48 29.98 12.09
C GLU A 460 3.40 29.36 12.99
N GLY A 461 2.44 30.15 13.48
CA GLY A 461 1.35 29.65 14.32
C GLY A 461 1.75 29.20 15.72
N THR A 462 2.84 29.75 16.28
CA THR A 462 3.40 29.41 17.60
C THR A 462 2.37 29.43 18.74
N GLU A 463 1.31 30.22 18.63
CA GLU A 463 0.21 30.30 19.59
C GLU A 463 -0.61 29.00 19.69
N PHE A 464 -0.54 28.13 18.68
CA PHE A 464 -1.26 26.86 18.58
C PHE A 464 -0.42 25.65 18.99
N GLU A 465 0.91 25.78 19.12
CA GLU A 465 1.81 24.64 19.38
C GLU A 465 1.43 23.81 20.61
N ALA A 466 1.01 24.47 21.70
CA ALA A 466 0.58 23.78 22.91
C ALA A 466 -0.76 23.04 22.73
N LEU A 467 -1.63 23.54 21.85
CA LEU A 467 -2.89 22.89 21.50
C LEU A 467 -2.65 21.71 20.57
N ASP A 468 -1.75 21.86 19.59
CA ASP A 468 -1.31 20.77 18.71
C ASP A 468 -0.70 19.64 19.53
N ALA A 469 0.23 19.94 20.44
CA ALA A 469 0.83 18.93 21.32
C ALA A 469 -0.24 18.15 22.11
N ARG A 470 -1.21 18.85 22.71
CA ARG A 470 -2.33 18.23 23.43
C ARG A 470 -3.23 17.40 22.51
N TYR A 471 -3.44 17.83 21.27
CA TYR A 471 -4.25 17.11 20.30
C TYR A 471 -3.58 15.77 19.95
N PHE A 472 -2.27 15.78 19.68
CA PHE A 472 -1.51 14.57 19.37
C PHE A 472 -1.29 13.63 20.56
N GLU A 473 -1.43 14.13 21.79
CA GLU A 473 -1.26 13.38 23.03
C GLU A 473 -2.59 12.85 23.61
N THR A 474 -3.73 13.12 22.97
CA THR A 474 -5.04 12.65 23.46
C THR A 474 -5.10 11.12 23.50
N GLU A 475 -5.62 10.58 24.61
CA GLU A 475 -5.92 9.15 24.74
C GLU A 475 -7.34 8.81 24.25
N GLU A 476 -8.14 9.84 23.93
CA GLU A 476 -9.50 9.69 23.43
C GLU A 476 -9.50 9.05 22.03
N SER A 477 -10.05 7.85 21.91
CA SER A 477 -10.03 7.14 20.63
C SER A 477 -11.16 7.56 19.70
N LEU A 478 -10.79 8.23 18.60
CA LEU A 478 -11.71 8.60 17.52
C LEU A 478 -12.51 7.40 16.98
N LYS A 479 -11.84 6.27 16.76
CA LYS A 479 -12.46 5.03 16.25
C LYS A 479 -13.53 4.50 17.20
N ILE A 480 -13.29 4.52 18.51
CA ILE A 480 -14.26 4.00 19.49
C ILE A 480 -15.49 4.89 19.57
N HIS A 481 -15.30 6.21 19.66
CA HIS A 481 -16.41 7.17 19.72
C HIS A 481 -17.26 7.15 18.45
N THR A 482 -16.62 7.18 17.28
CA THR A 482 -17.32 7.09 16.00
C THR A 482 -18.04 5.74 15.83
N THR A 483 -17.45 4.64 16.30
CA THR A 483 -18.13 3.32 16.29
C THR A 483 -19.37 3.32 17.19
N ASN A 484 -19.28 3.84 18.41
CA ASN A 484 -20.44 3.91 19.31
C ASN A 484 -21.56 4.75 18.71
N TYR A 485 -21.21 5.90 18.11
CA TYR A 485 -22.18 6.74 17.41
C TYR A 485 -22.89 6.00 16.27
N VAL A 486 -22.15 5.24 15.46
CA VAL A 486 -22.72 4.41 14.39
C VAL A 486 -23.65 3.34 14.96
N LEU A 487 -23.26 2.66 16.05
CA LEU A 487 -24.07 1.64 16.71
C LEU A 487 -25.33 2.20 17.39
N GLU A 488 -25.33 3.47 17.79
CA GLU A 488 -26.52 4.17 18.28
C GLU A 488 -27.46 4.61 17.14
N ASN A 489 -26.95 4.67 15.91
CA ASN A 489 -27.65 5.18 14.73
C ASN A 489 -27.69 4.17 13.58
N VAL A 490 -27.74 2.86 13.86
CA VAL A 490 -27.56 1.77 12.88
C VAL A 490 -28.37 1.97 11.59
N ASP A 491 -29.65 2.37 11.69
CA ASP A 491 -30.52 2.54 10.52
C ASP A 491 -30.07 3.70 9.60
N ALA A 492 -29.32 4.67 10.10
CA ALA A 492 -28.74 5.75 9.30
C ALA A 492 -27.47 5.31 8.55
N PHE A 493 -26.87 4.16 8.89
CA PHE A 493 -25.61 3.68 8.31
C PHE A 493 -25.74 2.38 7.49
N ARG A 494 -26.91 1.75 7.49
CA ARG A 494 -27.24 0.60 6.61
C ARG A 494 -27.43 1.05 5.16
#